data_AF-A0A831Z6R7-F1
#
_entry.id   AF-A0A831Z6R7-F1
#
_cell.length_a   1.000
_cell.length_b   1.000
_cell.length_c   1.000
_cell.angle_alpha   90.00
_cell.angle_beta   90.00
_cell.angle_gamma   90.00
#
_symmetry.space_group_name_H-M   'P 1'
#
loop_
_entity.id
_entity.type
_entity.pdbx_description
1 polymer ?
#
loop_
_entity_poly.entity_id
_entity_poly.type
_entity_poly.pdbx_seq_one_letter_code
_entity_poly.pdbx_strand_id
1 'polypeptide(L)' 'MGFEIAYALLRGKKVIAYCSAERGERTSALIRGISWPVVKFITYFSPVELLEKLKRVLAEEDAGNSS' A
#
# COMPACT_ATOMS: atom_id res chain seq x y z
N MET A 1 0.28 2.17 -13.41
CA MET A 1 0.25 2.08 -11.92
C MET A 1 -0.06 3.40 -11.21
N GLY A 2 0.53 4.55 -11.57
CA GLY A 2 0.22 5.81 -10.87
C GLY A 2 -1.22 6.30 -11.05
N PHE A 3 -1.79 6.10 -12.24
CA PHE A 3 -3.18 6.47 -12.56
C PHE A 3 -4.20 5.65 -11.77
N GLU A 4 -3.97 4.34 -11.66
CA GLU A 4 -4.86 3.41 -10.97
C GLU A 4 -4.94 3.72 -9.48
N ILE A 5 -3.81 4.10 -8.87
CA ILE A 5 -3.76 4.57 -7.47
C ILE A 5 -4.59 5.84 -7.32
N ALA A 6 -4.36 6.85 -8.17
CA ALA A 6 -5.11 8.10 -8.12
C ALA A 6 -6.63 7.88 -8.34
N TYR A 7 -6.99 7.04 -9.30
CA TYR A 7 -8.38 6.71 -9.60
C TYR A 7 -9.07 5.98 -8.43
N ALA A 8 -8.41 4.97 -7.84
CA ALA A 8 -8.95 4.27 -6.68
C ALA A 8 -9.20 5.22 -5.50
N LEU A 9 -8.26 6.15 -5.26
CA LEU A 9 -8.39 7.16 -4.22
C LEU A 9 -9.56 8.13 -4.46
N LEU A 10 -9.73 8.61 -5.70
CA LEU A 10 -10.88 9.45 -6.06
C LEU A 10 -12.23 8.73 -5.86
N ARG A 11 -12.23 7.40 -5.89
CA ARG A 11 -13.42 6.57 -5.66
C ARG A 11 -13.62 6.21 -4.17
N GLY A 12 -12.85 6.80 -3.27
CA GLY A 12 -12.92 6.53 -1.83
C GLY A 12 -12.48 5.11 -1.46
N LYS A 13 -11.71 4.44 -2.32
CA LYS A 13 -11.18 3.10 -2.03
C LYS A 13 -9.89 3.23 -1.23
N LYS A 14 -9.73 2.34 -0.25
CA LYS A 14 -8.45 2.10 0.40
C LYS A 14 -7.50 1.44 -0.60
N VAL A 15 -6.23 1.85 -0.59
CA VAL A 15 -5.22 1.36 -1.54
C VAL A 15 -4.05 0.79 -0.78
N ILE A 16 -3.76 -0.49 -1.01
CA ILE A 16 -2.52 -1.12 -0.57
C ILE A 16 -1.67 -1.34 -1.81
N ALA A 17 -0.62 -0.53 -1.95
CA ALA A 17 0.37 -0.65 -3.02
C ALA A 17 1.61 -1.35 -2.48
N TYR A 18 2.18 -2.25 -3.26
CA TYR A 18 3.41 -2.94 -2.89
C TYR A 18 4.41 -2.99 -4.03
N CYS A 19 5.69 -2.99 -3.68
CA CYS A 19 6.79 -3.02 -4.64
C CYS A 19 7.97 -3.81 -4.08
N SER A 20 8.66 -4.57 -4.94
CA SER A 20 9.93 -5.18 -4.54
C SER A 20 10.90 -4.07 -4.09
N ALA A 21 11.63 -4.30 -3.01
CA ALA A 21 12.59 -3.35 -2.46
C ALA A 21 13.68 -2.97 -3.48
N GLU A 22 14.09 -3.91 -4.33
CA GLU A 22 15.03 -3.65 -5.45
C GLU A 22 14.48 -2.63 -6.46
N ARG A 23 13.14 -2.53 -6.57
CA ARG A 23 12.45 -1.53 -7.40
C ARG A 23 11.96 -0.32 -6.60
N GLY A 24 12.05 -0.37 -5.28
CA GLY A 24 11.58 0.68 -4.37
C GLY A 24 12.27 2.02 -4.63
N GLU A 25 13.57 2.01 -4.90
CA GLU A 25 14.33 3.23 -5.23
C GLU A 25 13.93 3.85 -6.57
N ARG A 26 13.48 3.01 -7.52
CA ARG A 26 12.99 3.45 -8.84
C ARG A 26 11.50 3.80 -8.84
N THR A 27 10.82 3.58 -7.72
CA THR A 27 9.40 3.93 -7.59
C THR A 27 9.26 5.45 -7.53
N SER A 28 8.34 5.98 -8.35
CA SER A 28 8.10 7.42 -8.46
C SER A 28 7.97 8.08 -7.09
N ALA A 29 8.67 9.20 -6.91
CA ALA A 29 8.58 10.01 -5.69
C ALA A 29 7.13 10.41 -5.37
N LEU A 30 6.27 10.52 -6.39
CA LEU A 30 4.85 10.77 -6.21
C LEU A 30 4.16 9.65 -5.44
N ILE A 31 4.45 8.38 -5.72
CA ILE A 31 3.85 7.24 -5.02
C ILE A 31 4.41 7.15 -3.60
N ARG A 32 5.72 7.40 -3.43
CA ARG A 32 6.37 7.43 -2.12
C ARG A 32 5.91 8.59 -1.23
N GLY A 33 5.48 9.70 -1.83
CA GLY A 33 5.04 10.90 -1.14
C GLY A 33 3.56 10.90 -0.75
N ILE A 34 2.78 9.87 -1.09
CA ILE A 34 1.38 9.81 -0.67
C ILE A 34 1.33 9.48 0.83
N SER A 35 1.01 10.48 1.64
CA SER A 35 0.87 10.37 3.10
C SER A 35 -0.58 10.19 3.56
N TRP A 36 -1.50 9.88 2.64
CA TRP A 36 -2.91 9.74 2.97
C TRP A 36 -3.16 8.48 3.80
N PRO A 37 -3.93 8.54 4.91
CA PRO A 37 -4.15 7.39 5.80
C PRO A 37 -4.74 6.16 5.10
N VAL A 38 -5.51 6.39 4.04
CA VAL A 38 -6.15 5.34 3.21
C VAL A 38 -5.19 4.67 2.23
N VAL A 39 -3.92 5.08 2.20
CA VAL A 39 -2.87 4.50 1.37
C VAL A 39 -1.81 3.86 2.24
N LYS A 40 -1.53 2.58 1.96
CA LYS A 40 -0.41 1.85 2.56
C LYS A 40 0.55 1.45 1.44
N PHE A 41 1.81 1.81 1.59
CA PHE A 41 2.88 1.41 0.68
C PHE A 41 3.78 0.38 1.37
N ILE A 42 3.91 -0.80 0.77
CA ILE A 42 4.66 -1.92 1.33
C ILE A 42 5.84 -2.26 0.41
N THR A 43 7.06 -2.15 0.91
CA THR A 43 8.22 -2.74 0.24
C THR A 43 8.45 -4.18 0.72
N TYR A 44 8.96 -5.04 -0.15
CA TYR A 44 9.26 -6.44 0.19
C TYR A 44 10.50 -6.95 -0.55
N PHE A 45 11.26 -7.85 0.07
CA PHE A 45 12.39 -8.55 -0.54
C PHE A 45 11.99 -9.96 -1.01
N SER A 46 10.93 -10.53 -0.44
CA SER A 46 10.39 -11.84 -0.84
C SER A 46 8.85 -11.87 -0.85
N PRO A 47 8.22 -12.78 -1.63
CA PRO A 47 6.78 -12.96 -1.59
C PRO A 47 6.25 -13.36 -0.20
N VAL A 48 7.04 -14.13 0.57
CA VAL A 48 6.66 -14.57 1.92
C VAL A 48 6.56 -13.36 2.86
N GLU A 49 7.56 -12.49 2.85
CA GLU A 49 7.56 -11.25 3.62
C GLU A 49 6.38 -10.34 3.25
N LEU A 50 6.07 -10.22 1.94
CA LEU A 50 4.92 -9.46 1.48
C LEU A 50 3.61 -9.98 2.06
N LEU A 51 3.40 -11.30 2.05
CA LEU A 51 2.20 -11.93 2.60
C LEU A 51 2.06 -11.67 4.10
N GLU A 52 3.14 -11.71 4.86
CA GLU A 52 3.12 -11.40 6.30
C GLU A 52 2.73 -9.94 6.55
N LYS A 53 3.29 -8.99 5.78
CA LYS A 53 2.95 -7.56 5.89
C LYS A 53 1.49 -7.30 5.50
N LEU A 54 1.00 -7.94 4.43
CA LEU A 54 -0.39 -7.81 4.00
C LEU A 54 -1.36 -8.31 5.08
N LYS A 55 -1.08 -9.46 5.70
CA LYS A 55 -1.91 -9.97 6.80
C LYS A 55 -2.03 -8.98 7.96
N ARG A 56 -0.92 -8.34 8.35
CA ARG A 56 -0.92 -7.34 9.42
C ARG A 56 -1.77 -6.12 9.06
N VAL A 57 -1.56 -5.56 7.86
CA VAL A 57 -2.32 -4.40 7.40
C VAL A 57 -3.81 -4.72 7.34
N LEU A 58 -4.20 -5.88 6.81
CA LEU A 58 -5.61 -6.27 6.76
C LEU A 58 -6.21 -6.47 8.16
N ALA A 59 -5.48 -7.08 9.08
CA ALA A 59 -5.94 -7.26 10.46
C ALA A 59 -6.11 -5.93 11.22
N GLU A 60 -5.21 -4.96 11.01
CA GLU A 60 -5.33 -3.60 11.57
C GLU A 60 -6.58 -2.88 11.06
N GLU A 61 -6.91 -3.07 9.77
CA GLU A 61 -8.09 -2.46 9.14
C GLU A 61 -9.40 -3.08 9.63
N ASP A 62 -9.45 -4.40 9.83
CA ASP A 62 -10.62 -5.09 10.39
C ASP A 62 -10.87 -4.68 11.86
N ALA A 63 -9.80 -4.47 12.63
CA ALA A 63 -9.91 -4.00 14.01
C ALA A 63 -10.44 -2.55 14.09
N GLY A 64 -10.04 -1.68 13.16
CA GLY A 64 -10.49 -0.28 13.10
C GLY A 64 -11.91 -0.08 12.56
N ASN A 65 -12.50 -1.08 11.89
CA ASN A 65 -13.84 -1.01 11.32
C ASN A 65 -14.94 -1.59 12.24
N SER A 66 -14.56 -1.97 13.46
CA SER A 66 -15.41 -2.53 14.51
C SER A 66 -15.73 -1.50 15.62
N SER A 67 -15.62 -0.20 15.33
CA SER A 67 -15.89 0.91 16.26
C SER A 67 -16.82 1.94 15.65
#